data_AF-A0A954G6E6-F1
#
_entry.id   AF-A0A954G6E6-F1
#
_cell.length_a   1.000
_cell.length_b   1.000
_cell.length_c   1.000
_cell.angle_alpha   90.00
_cell.angle_beta   90.00
_cell.angle_gamma   90.00
#
_symmetry.space_group_name_H-M   'P 1'
#
loop_
_entity.id
_entity.type
_entity.pdbx_description
1 polymer ?
#
loop_
_entity_poly.entity_id
_entity_poly.type
_entity_poly.pdbx_seq_one_letter_code
_entity_poly.pdbx_strand_id
1 'polypeptide(L)'
;MRELLRRIVAAFCLYCGITLCLTPDLDLFQIEPVDWKHEIGDQQQHSENLKGMMSKYVGEERLKDVDLASDTRGTIDEYIAQETEGRLIVVSGAEWEGLWNDIVSTVTDEAPSTAWAAVRGLGYDHNSVFLSRSTPLLQQVNIQWPEDTLLAYVRIDPGNSTIAPRYLSVYEPSPYDLRDASPIHIMYPHRAYGALMLFGGLLFYILLPHAPPAESGVFYLARAAGWLPDLLATLGTGAFFAMPFLITGDTSGGPLARGWLPLTVVMWGIGGIFASIFVITTWYQTRRLTWDDSGICIESWGISRRFLRLNEIEAIGAYVQQMPKWLRVLAW
;
A
#
# COMPACT_ATOMS: atom_id res chain seq x y z
N MET A 1 25.36 -16.89 -18.08
CA MET A 1 25.05 -16.94 -16.63
C MET A 1 24.96 -15.56 -15.98
N ARG A 2 25.97 -14.68 -16.06
CA ARG A 2 25.95 -13.34 -15.44
C ARG A 2 24.74 -12.46 -15.84
N GLU A 3 24.42 -12.40 -17.14
CA GLU A 3 23.27 -11.62 -17.64
C GLU A 3 21.92 -12.12 -17.12
N LEU A 4 21.76 -13.44 -17.03
CA LEU A 4 20.55 -14.08 -16.49
C LEU A 4 20.39 -13.75 -15.01
N LEU A 5 21.46 -13.89 -14.22
CA LEU A 5 21.46 -13.53 -12.81
C LEU A 5 21.09 -12.05 -12.61
N ARG A 6 21.66 -11.16 -13.42
CA ARG A 6 21.39 -9.73 -13.35
C ARG A 6 19.91 -9.39 -13.48
N ARG A 7 19.25 -9.96 -14.50
CA ARG A 7 17.82 -9.72 -14.76
C ARG A 7 16.92 -10.39 -13.72
N ILE A 8 17.29 -11.58 -13.24
CA ILE A 8 16.53 -12.25 -12.16
C ILE A 8 16.57 -11.40 -10.88
N VAL A 9 17.74 -10.91 -10.49
CA VAL A 9 17.87 -10.05 -9.29
C VAL A 9 17.11 -8.74 -9.50
N ALA A 10 17.25 -8.09 -10.67
CA ALA A 10 16.52 -6.86 -10.97
C ALA A 10 15.00 -7.07 -10.93
N ALA A 11 14.49 -8.16 -11.52
CA ALA A 11 13.07 -8.49 -11.51
C ALA A 11 12.57 -8.81 -10.09
N PHE A 12 13.35 -9.57 -9.30
CA PHE A 12 13.03 -9.85 -7.90
C PHE A 12 12.93 -8.56 -7.08
N CYS A 13 13.94 -7.69 -7.16
CA CYS A 13 13.95 -6.39 -6.51
C CYS A 13 12.78 -5.50 -6.96
N LEU A 14 12.41 -5.55 -8.24
CA LEU A 14 11.26 -4.82 -8.78
C LEU A 14 9.95 -5.30 -8.14
N TYR A 15 9.65 -6.60 -8.18
CA TYR A 15 8.39 -7.13 -7.66
C TYR A 15 8.31 -6.98 -6.14
N CYS A 16 9.34 -7.39 -5.40
CA CYS A 16 9.37 -7.22 -3.95
C CYS A 16 9.31 -5.75 -3.54
N GLY A 17 10.04 -4.88 -4.26
CA GLY A 17 10.04 -3.45 -4.01
C GLY A 17 8.65 -2.82 -4.21
N ILE A 18 7.96 -3.17 -5.30
CA ILE A 18 6.58 -2.71 -5.55
C ILE A 18 5.63 -3.22 -4.47
N THR A 19 5.68 -4.51 -4.13
CA THR A 19 4.81 -5.08 -3.08
C THR A 19 5.03 -4.38 -1.74
N LEU A 20 6.27 -4.23 -1.28
CA LEU A 20 6.57 -3.55 -0.02
C LEU A 20 6.19 -2.06 -0.02
N CYS A 21 6.25 -1.39 -1.18
CA CYS A 21 5.85 0.01 -1.31
C CYS A 21 4.34 0.23 -1.29
N LEU A 22 3.56 -0.74 -1.79
CA LEU A 22 2.15 -0.56 -2.09
C LEU A 22 1.21 -1.40 -1.23
N THR A 23 1.72 -2.34 -0.42
CA THR A 23 0.91 -3.06 0.56
C THR A 23 0.62 -2.16 1.76
N PRO A 24 -0.65 -1.77 1.98
CA PRO A 24 -1.03 -1.03 3.17
C PRO A 24 -1.08 -1.94 4.40
N ASP A 25 -0.87 -1.36 5.58
CA ASP A 25 -1.25 -1.93 6.86
C ASP A 25 -2.68 -1.49 7.19
N LEU A 26 -3.59 -2.46 7.20
CA LEU A 26 -5.01 -2.24 7.46
C LEU A 26 -5.38 -2.54 8.91
N ASP A 27 -4.41 -3.00 9.71
CA ASP A 27 -4.61 -3.38 11.11
C ASP A 27 -4.47 -2.16 12.04
N LEU A 28 -5.23 -1.11 11.75
CA LEU A 28 -5.18 0.17 12.44
C LEU A 28 -6.54 0.53 13.04
N PHE A 29 -6.52 1.06 14.26
CA PHE A 29 -7.66 1.76 14.87
C PHE A 29 -7.48 3.26 14.74
N GLN A 30 -8.58 3.95 14.43
CA GLN A 30 -8.71 5.39 14.60
C GLN A 30 -9.27 5.65 16.00
N ILE A 31 -8.59 6.47 16.78
CA ILE A 31 -8.93 6.73 18.18
C ILE A 31 -9.07 8.23 18.38
N GLU A 32 -10.18 8.67 18.96
CA GLU A 32 -10.46 10.07 19.24
C GLU A 32 -10.97 10.24 20.68
N PRO A 33 -10.57 11.31 21.38
CA PRO A 33 -11.13 11.64 22.68
C PRO A 33 -12.58 12.14 22.54
N VAL A 34 -13.48 11.55 23.32
CA VAL A 34 -14.89 11.93 23.37
C VAL A 34 -15.15 12.78 24.60
N ASP A 35 -15.66 13.99 24.37
CA ASP A 35 -16.24 14.84 25.42
C ASP A 35 -17.76 14.88 25.27
N TRP A 36 -18.43 13.96 25.96
CA TRP A 36 -19.89 13.84 25.95
C TRP A 36 -20.61 15.12 26.37
N LYS A 37 -20.00 15.97 27.23
CA LYS A 37 -20.64 17.23 27.61
C LYS A 37 -20.62 18.22 26.47
N HIS A 38 -19.51 18.28 25.75
CA HIS A 38 -19.39 19.13 24.57
C HIS A 38 -20.35 18.67 23.47
N GLU A 39 -20.41 17.36 23.22
CA GLU A 39 -21.23 16.76 22.16
C GLU A 39 -22.73 16.96 22.40
N ILE A 40 -23.21 16.78 23.65
CA ILE A 40 -24.58 17.10 24.04
C ILE A 40 -24.89 18.58 23.77
N GLY A 41 -23.97 19.49 24.13
CA GLY A 41 -24.13 20.93 23.93
C GLY A 41 -24.25 21.30 22.45
N ASP A 42 -23.39 20.72 21.61
CA ASP A 42 -23.39 20.95 20.17
C ASP A 42 -24.67 20.40 19.50
N GLN A 43 -25.13 19.21 19.89
CA GLN A 43 -26.39 18.65 19.40
C GLN A 43 -27.60 19.51 19.80
N GLN A 44 -27.65 19.99 21.05
CA GLN A 44 -28.70 20.90 21.51
C GLN A 44 -28.71 22.21 20.70
N GLN A 45 -27.54 22.82 20.51
CA GLN A 45 -27.41 24.03 19.71
C GLN A 45 -27.79 23.81 18.24
N HIS A 46 -27.42 22.67 17.66
CA HIS A 46 -27.81 22.30 16.30
C HIS A 46 -29.33 22.16 16.17
N SER A 47 -29.98 21.49 17.12
CA SER A 47 -31.43 21.35 17.19
C SER A 47 -32.15 22.68 17.34
N GLU A 48 -31.60 23.61 18.13
CA GLU A 48 -32.12 24.99 18.25
C GLU A 48 -31.98 25.76 16.94
N ASN A 49 -30.83 25.66 16.26
CA ASN A 49 -30.59 26.29 14.97
C ASN A 49 -31.55 25.77 13.89
N LEU A 50 -31.76 24.45 13.82
CA LEU A 50 -32.73 23.82 12.92
C LEU A 50 -34.15 24.32 13.20
N LYS A 51 -34.55 24.38 14.46
CA LYS A 51 -35.85 24.89 14.87
C LYS A 51 -36.03 26.35 14.44
N GLY A 52 -35.01 27.18 14.60
CA GLY A 52 -35.00 28.58 14.15
C GLY A 52 -35.02 28.76 12.62
N MET A 53 -34.48 27.79 11.87
CA MET A 53 -34.62 27.77 10.41
C MET A 53 -36.02 27.33 9.99
N MET A 54 -36.54 26.25 10.57
CA MET A 54 -37.87 25.71 10.27
C MET A 54 -38.99 26.71 10.61
N SER A 55 -38.82 27.53 11.65
CA SER A 55 -39.81 28.52 12.06
C SER A 55 -40.09 29.56 10.99
N LYS A 56 -39.09 29.87 10.15
CA LYS A 56 -39.23 30.77 9.00
C LYS A 56 -40.13 30.20 7.89
N TYR A 57 -40.29 28.88 7.82
CA TYR A 57 -41.04 28.20 6.75
C TYR A 57 -42.40 27.66 7.22
N VAL A 58 -42.48 27.17 8.45
CA VAL A 58 -43.66 26.44 8.96
C VAL A 58 -44.43 27.26 10.02
N GLY A 59 -43.85 28.38 10.48
CA GLY A 59 -44.40 29.24 11.54
C GLY A 59 -44.09 28.73 12.94
N GLU A 60 -43.81 29.64 13.88
CA GLU A 60 -43.42 29.32 15.26
C GLU A 60 -44.47 28.50 16.03
N GLU A 61 -45.77 28.72 15.77
CA GLU A 61 -46.86 27.98 16.43
C GLU A 61 -46.80 26.47 16.18
N ARG A 62 -46.42 26.05 14.96
CA ARG A 62 -46.36 24.62 14.60
C ARG A 62 -45.13 23.91 15.16
N LEU A 63 -44.13 24.65 15.62
CA LEU A 63 -42.88 24.13 16.17
C LEU A 63 -42.81 24.23 17.69
N LYS A 64 -43.80 24.87 18.33
CA LYS A 64 -43.82 25.10 19.78
C LYS A 64 -43.68 23.80 20.57
N ASP A 65 -44.33 22.74 20.10
CA ASP A 65 -44.36 21.41 20.75
C ASP A 65 -43.35 20.42 20.15
N VAL A 66 -42.55 20.84 19.14
CA VAL A 66 -41.51 19.98 18.54
C VAL A 66 -40.22 20.16 19.32
N ASP A 67 -39.80 19.09 19.99
CA ASP A 67 -38.53 19.01 20.71
C ASP A 67 -37.53 18.17 19.90
N LEU A 68 -36.69 18.85 19.12
CA LEU A 68 -35.65 18.21 18.31
C LEU A 68 -34.44 17.76 19.15
N ALA A 69 -34.44 18.03 20.45
CA ALA A 69 -33.37 17.68 21.36
C ALA A 69 -33.83 16.68 22.44
N SER A 70 -34.99 16.03 22.26
CA SER A 70 -35.57 15.07 23.22
C SER A 70 -34.57 14.01 23.66
N ASP A 71 -33.74 13.55 22.72
CA ASP A 71 -32.80 12.44 22.91
C ASP A 71 -31.53 12.87 23.68
N THR A 72 -31.35 14.19 23.86
CA THR A 72 -30.26 14.78 24.66
C THR A 72 -30.74 15.25 26.04
N ARG A 73 -32.04 15.16 26.34
CA ARG A 73 -32.64 15.58 27.62
C ARG A 73 -32.65 14.41 28.59
N GLY A 74 -31.51 14.15 29.21
CA GLY A 74 -31.33 13.13 30.25
C GLY A 74 -30.12 13.44 31.12
N THR A 75 -29.80 12.54 32.05
CA THR A 75 -28.48 12.54 32.69
C THR A 75 -27.41 12.16 31.65
N ILE A 76 -26.16 12.60 31.86
CA ILE A 76 -25.04 12.22 30.99
C ILE A 76 -24.90 10.70 30.90
N ASP A 77 -25.17 9.98 32.00
CA ASP A 77 -25.11 8.52 32.03
C ASP A 77 -26.17 7.86 31.15
N GLU A 78 -27.39 8.41 31.10
CA GLU A 78 -28.46 7.94 30.21
C GLU A 78 -28.10 8.19 28.74
N TYR A 79 -27.54 9.37 28.43
CA TYR A 79 -27.09 9.69 27.08
C TYR A 79 -25.97 8.75 26.62
N ILE A 80 -24.97 8.50 27.46
CA ILE A 80 -23.89 7.55 27.17
C ILE A 80 -24.45 6.14 26.97
N ALA A 81 -25.38 5.70 27.83
CA ALA A 81 -25.99 4.38 27.69
C ALA A 81 -26.78 4.26 26.37
N GLN A 82 -27.48 5.32 25.97
CA GLN A 82 -28.21 5.39 24.71
C GLN A 82 -27.27 5.39 23.51
N GLU A 83 -26.23 6.23 23.50
CA GLU A 83 -25.33 6.38 22.36
C GLU A 83 -24.42 5.15 22.17
N THR A 84 -23.99 4.55 23.28
CA THR A 84 -23.10 3.39 23.22
C THR A 84 -23.84 2.12 22.83
N GLU A 85 -25.14 2.00 23.10
CA GLU A 85 -25.97 0.82 22.79
C GLU A 85 -25.33 -0.53 23.19
N GLY A 86 -24.57 -0.56 24.29
CA GLY A 86 -23.85 -1.76 24.75
C GLY A 86 -22.47 -1.99 24.12
N ARG A 87 -21.97 -1.05 23.31
CA ARG A 87 -20.62 -1.05 22.70
C ARG A 87 -19.55 -0.40 23.60
N LEU A 88 -19.83 -0.32 24.90
CA LEU A 88 -18.95 0.30 25.89
C LEU A 88 -18.00 -0.74 26.50
N ILE A 89 -16.71 -0.59 26.24
CA ILE A 89 -15.64 -1.39 26.81
C ILE A 89 -15.07 -0.64 28.01
N VAL A 90 -15.06 -1.27 29.18
CA VAL A 90 -14.52 -0.65 30.40
C VAL A 90 -13.10 -1.12 30.63
N VAL A 91 -12.18 -0.17 30.77
CA VAL A 91 -10.76 -0.41 31.03
C VAL A 91 -10.27 0.43 32.21
N SER A 92 -9.17 -0.01 32.82
CA SER A 92 -8.54 0.71 33.92
C SER A 92 -7.03 0.48 33.93
N GLY A 93 -6.29 1.36 34.60
CA GLY A 93 -4.84 1.24 34.78
C GLY A 93 -4.06 2.46 34.29
N ALA A 94 -2.84 2.61 34.81
CA ALA A 94 -1.98 3.75 34.53
C ALA A 94 -1.60 3.90 33.05
N GLU A 95 -1.54 2.79 32.31
CA GLU A 95 -1.23 2.80 30.87
C GLU A 95 -2.36 3.45 30.05
N TRP A 96 -3.63 3.18 30.40
CA TRP A 96 -4.79 3.81 29.76
C TRP A 96 -4.92 5.28 30.12
N GLU A 97 -4.63 5.65 31.38
CA GLU A 97 -4.56 7.06 31.78
C GLU A 97 -3.46 7.82 31.04
N GLY A 98 -2.28 7.18 30.86
CA GLY A 98 -1.19 7.71 30.05
C GLY A 98 -1.58 7.91 28.59
N LEU A 99 -2.18 6.88 27.98
CA LEU A 99 -2.69 6.93 26.61
C LEU A 99 -3.67 8.10 26.43
N TRP A 100 -4.63 8.27 27.33
CA TRP A 100 -5.57 9.38 27.27
C TRP A 100 -4.86 10.73 27.25
N ASN A 101 -3.94 10.96 28.19
CA ASN A 101 -3.23 12.24 28.29
C ASN A 101 -2.42 12.52 27.02
N ASP A 102 -1.78 11.48 26.47
CA ASP A 102 -0.99 11.58 25.25
C ASP A 102 -1.88 11.89 24.04
N ILE A 103 -3.01 11.20 23.87
CA ILE A 103 -3.97 11.45 22.79
C ILE A 103 -4.53 12.86 22.88
N VAL A 104 -5.00 13.27 24.06
CA VAL A 104 -5.54 14.62 24.26
C VAL A 104 -4.49 15.67 23.93
N SER A 105 -3.25 15.54 24.44
CA SER A 105 -2.15 16.48 24.12
C SER A 105 -1.82 16.55 22.63
N THR A 106 -2.00 15.43 21.92
CA THR A 106 -1.78 15.33 20.46
C THR A 106 -2.87 16.04 19.67
N VAL A 107 -4.12 15.84 20.08
CA VAL A 107 -5.30 16.39 19.42
C VAL A 107 -5.44 17.89 19.68
N THR A 108 -5.14 18.35 20.89
CA THR A 108 -5.23 19.77 21.28
C THR A 108 -3.99 20.60 20.91
N ASP A 109 -3.01 20.03 20.20
CA ASP A 109 -1.74 20.68 19.86
C ASP A 109 -0.91 21.14 21.07
N GLU A 110 -1.20 20.62 22.26
CA GLU A 110 -0.46 20.92 23.48
C GLU A 110 0.83 20.09 23.54
N ALA A 111 1.93 20.66 23.02
CA ALA A 111 3.29 20.13 23.11
C ALA A 111 3.42 18.58 23.03
N PRO A 112 2.80 17.91 22.05
CA PRO A 112 2.89 16.46 21.97
C PRO A 112 4.32 16.02 21.67
N SER A 113 4.70 14.85 22.19
CA SER A 113 5.99 14.25 21.86
C SER A 113 6.08 14.01 20.35
N THR A 114 7.29 13.97 19.79
CA THR A 114 7.49 13.70 18.35
C THR A 114 6.94 12.34 17.92
N ALA A 115 6.90 11.35 18.82
CA ALA A 115 6.33 10.03 18.55
C ALA A 115 4.80 10.10 18.40
N TRP A 116 4.15 10.86 19.26
CA TRP A 116 2.69 11.03 19.25
C TRP A 116 2.21 11.94 18.11
N ALA A 117 2.97 12.99 17.80
CA ALA A 117 2.71 13.81 16.61
C ALA A 117 2.79 12.99 15.30
N ALA A 118 3.59 11.92 15.26
CA ALA A 118 3.71 11.07 14.08
C ALA A 118 2.47 10.22 13.82
N VAL A 119 1.66 9.92 14.84
CA VAL A 119 0.45 9.07 14.71
C VAL A 119 -0.85 9.86 14.57
N ARG A 120 -0.79 11.19 14.58
CA ARG A 120 -1.96 12.05 14.44
C ARG A 120 -2.57 11.96 13.04
N GLY A 121 -3.89 11.95 12.97
CA GLY A 121 -4.63 12.03 11.72
C GLY A 121 -4.37 13.31 10.93
N LEU A 122 -4.68 13.27 9.64
CA LEU A 122 -4.48 14.33 8.68
C LEU A 122 -5.83 14.93 8.25
N GLY A 123 -5.82 16.19 7.82
CA GLY A 123 -7.00 16.84 7.25
C GLY A 123 -8.16 16.95 8.24
N TYR A 124 -9.32 16.40 7.88
CA TYR A 124 -10.52 16.45 8.72
C TYR A 124 -10.38 15.59 9.99
N ASP A 125 -9.50 14.60 9.99
CA ASP A 125 -9.29 13.66 11.10
C ASP A 125 -8.13 14.06 12.03
N HIS A 126 -7.72 15.34 12.02
CA HIS A 126 -6.65 15.84 12.89
C HIS A 126 -6.95 15.72 14.40
N ASN A 127 -8.20 15.47 14.76
CA ASN A 127 -8.63 15.19 16.13
C ASN A 127 -8.55 13.70 16.52
N SER A 128 -7.97 12.87 15.66
CA SER A 128 -7.78 11.46 15.91
C SER A 128 -6.31 11.05 15.86
N VAL A 129 -6.01 9.88 16.41
CA VAL A 129 -4.73 9.19 16.27
C VAL A 129 -4.94 7.80 15.69
N PHE A 130 -3.93 7.29 14.98
CA PHE A 130 -3.95 5.97 14.36
C PHE A 130 -2.97 5.03 15.06
N LEU A 131 -3.48 3.97 15.68
CA LEU A 131 -2.67 2.97 16.39
C LEU A 131 -2.91 1.57 15.84
N SER A 132 -1.86 0.73 15.78
CA SER A 132 -2.03 -0.65 15.34
C SER A 132 -2.84 -1.45 16.35
N ARG A 133 -3.78 -2.28 15.87
CA ARG A 133 -4.57 -3.19 16.74
C ARG A 133 -3.67 -4.18 17.47
N SER A 134 -2.51 -4.50 16.91
CA SER A 134 -1.50 -5.37 17.53
C SER A 134 -0.80 -4.76 18.75
N THR A 135 -0.98 -3.46 19.02
CA THR A 135 -0.39 -2.77 20.17
C THR A 135 -0.82 -3.46 21.48
N PRO A 136 0.10 -3.79 22.42
CA PRO A 136 -0.22 -4.54 23.63
C PRO A 136 -1.39 -3.98 24.44
N LEU A 137 -1.47 -2.64 24.55
CA LEU A 137 -2.54 -1.96 25.28
C LEU A 137 -3.93 -2.21 24.66
N LEU A 138 -4.02 -2.30 23.33
CA LEU A 138 -5.28 -2.48 22.60
C LEU A 138 -5.74 -3.94 22.51
N GLN A 139 -4.94 -4.91 22.98
CA GLN A 139 -5.36 -6.31 23.02
C GLN A 139 -6.61 -6.52 23.88
N GLN A 140 -6.76 -5.77 24.98
CA GLN A 140 -7.95 -5.82 25.83
C GLN A 140 -9.20 -5.33 25.10
N VAL A 141 -9.04 -4.34 24.21
CA VAL A 141 -10.12 -3.81 23.35
C VAL A 141 -10.47 -4.83 22.27
N ASN A 142 -9.48 -5.45 21.62
CA ASN A 142 -9.73 -6.49 20.61
C ASN A 142 -10.51 -7.69 21.17
N ILE A 143 -10.22 -8.12 22.40
CA ILE A 143 -10.92 -9.26 23.04
C ILE A 143 -12.40 -8.93 23.31
N GLN A 144 -12.71 -7.67 23.61
CA GLN A 144 -14.05 -7.20 23.96
C GLN A 144 -14.76 -6.50 22.79
N TRP A 145 -14.19 -6.58 21.58
CA TRP A 145 -14.72 -5.89 20.41
C TRP A 145 -16.14 -6.40 20.08
N PRO A 146 -17.16 -5.53 19.95
CA PRO A 146 -18.50 -5.97 19.65
C PRO A 146 -18.60 -6.53 18.22
N GLU A 147 -19.27 -7.69 18.08
CA GLU A 147 -19.51 -8.31 16.77
C GLU A 147 -20.30 -7.36 15.84
N ASP A 148 -19.97 -7.38 14.54
CA ASP A 148 -20.64 -6.60 13.49
C ASP A 148 -20.67 -5.08 13.70
N THR A 149 -19.75 -4.53 14.50
CA THR A 149 -19.60 -3.08 14.71
C THR A 149 -18.25 -2.57 14.23
N LEU A 150 -18.26 -1.38 13.63
CA LEU A 150 -17.04 -0.64 13.28
C LEU A 150 -16.63 0.36 14.37
N LEU A 151 -17.47 0.60 15.37
CA LEU A 151 -17.27 1.62 16.39
C LEU A 151 -17.55 1.05 17.76
N ALA A 152 -16.58 1.18 18.66
CA ALA A 152 -16.72 0.92 20.08
C ALA A 152 -16.29 2.14 20.89
N TYR A 153 -16.80 2.25 22.11
CA TYR A 153 -16.41 3.29 23.05
C TYR A 153 -15.63 2.67 24.18
N VAL A 154 -14.53 3.31 24.58
CA VAL A 154 -13.69 2.85 25.69
C VAL A 154 -13.84 3.82 26.85
N ARG A 155 -14.41 3.33 27.96
CA ARG A 155 -14.46 4.06 29.23
C ARG A 155 -13.22 3.74 30.05
N ILE A 156 -12.43 4.76 30.34
CA ILE A 156 -11.26 4.68 31.21
C ILE A 156 -11.71 5.10 32.61
N ASP A 157 -11.76 4.14 33.53
CA ASP A 157 -12.04 4.40 34.94
C ASP A 157 -10.71 4.73 35.66
N PRO A 158 -10.50 5.99 36.09
CA PRO A 158 -9.27 6.37 36.76
C PRO A 158 -9.17 5.67 38.12
N GLY A 159 -7.96 5.31 38.53
CA GLY A 159 -7.73 4.65 39.82
C GLY A 159 -8.13 5.49 41.04
N ASN A 160 -8.27 6.81 40.85
CA ASN A 160 -8.74 7.75 41.86
C ASN A 160 -10.21 8.15 41.60
N SER A 161 -11.10 7.78 42.52
CA SER A 161 -12.55 7.99 42.43
C SER A 161 -13.01 9.45 42.41
N THR A 162 -12.11 10.41 42.65
CA THR A 162 -12.42 11.85 42.53
C THR A 162 -12.31 12.39 41.09
N ILE A 163 -11.71 11.63 40.18
CA ILE A 163 -11.56 12.03 38.77
C ILE A 163 -12.72 11.43 37.99
N ALA A 164 -13.37 12.24 37.17
CA ALA A 164 -14.46 11.77 36.30
C ALA A 164 -13.92 10.75 35.26
N PRO A 165 -14.72 9.75 34.87
CA PRO A 165 -14.35 8.81 33.82
C PRO A 165 -14.07 9.54 32.50
N ARG A 166 -13.16 8.98 31.71
CA ARG A 166 -12.75 9.50 30.39
C ARG A 166 -13.18 8.53 29.31
N TYR A 167 -13.44 9.03 28.10
CA TYR A 167 -14.06 8.25 27.03
C TYR A 167 -13.31 8.42 25.72
N LEU A 168 -12.90 7.32 25.12
CA LEU A 168 -12.35 7.30 23.76
C LEU A 168 -13.38 6.68 22.82
N SER A 169 -13.52 7.23 21.62
CA SER A 169 -14.11 6.51 20.50
C SER A 169 -12.99 5.72 19.83
N VAL A 170 -13.27 4.44 19.52
CA VAL A 170 -12.36 3.56 18.80
C VAL A 170 -13.10 3.07 17.58
N TYR A 171 -12.66 3.52 16.42
CA TYR A 171 -13.25 3.21 15.14
C TYR A 171 -12.32 2.29 14.34
N GLU A 172 -12.91 1.34 13.62
CA GLU A 172 -12.27 0.50 12.61
C GLU A 172 -12.47 1.17 11.25
N PRO A 173 -11.50 1.97 10.79
CA PRO A 173 -11.62 2.73 9.56
C PRO A 173 -11.65 1.83 8.33
N SER A 174 -12.42 2.25 7.33
CA SER A 174 -12.38 1.59 6.04
C SER A 174 -11.02 1.82 5.36
N PRO A 175 -10.60 0.98 4.39
CA PRO A 175 -9.35 1.21 3.65
C PRO A 175 -9.29 2.58 2.97
N TYR A 176 -10.45 3.10 2.57
CA TYR A 176 -10.58 4.43 1.99
C TYR A 176 -10.27 5.52 3.05
N ASP A 177 -10.90 5.45 4.22
CA ASP A 177 -10.70 6.41 5.31
C ASP A 177 -9.24 6.41 5.78
N LEU A 178 -8.63 5.23 5.92
CA LEU A 178 -7.21 5.09 6.27
C LEU A 178 -6.30 5.82 5.28
N ARG A 179 -6.57 5.73 3.97
CA ARG A 179 -5.73 6.36 2.97
C ARG A 179 -5.75 7.89 3.06
N ASP A 180 -6.91 8.47 3.34
CA ASP A 180 -7.12 9.91 3.38
C ASP A 180 -6.71 10.53 4.73
N ALA A 181 -6.97 9.82 5.82
CA ALA A 181 -6.81 10.33 7.18
C ALA A 181 -5.50 9.91 7.86
N SER A 182 -4.94 8.75 7.55
CA SER A 182 -3.79 8.23 8.32
C SER A 182 -2.43 8.72 7.79
N PRO A 183 -1.43 8.89 8.68
CA PRO A 183 -0.06 9.16 8.27
C PRO A 183 0.51 8.06 7.36
N ILE A 184 1.09 8.46 6.23
CA ILE A 184 1.63 7.56 5.20
C ILE A 184 2.60 6.51 5.75
N HIS A 185 3.41 6.85 6.75
CA HIS A 185 4.42 5.94 7.30
C HIS A 185 3.82 4.85 8.20
N ILE A 186 2.61 5.06 8.72
CA ILE A 186 1.85 4.07 9.50
C ILE A 186 1.06 3.19 8.53
N MET A 187 0.41 3.81 7.55
CA MET A 187 -0.32 3.08 6.50
C MET A 187 0.60 2.22 5.64
N TYR A 188 1.83 2.66 5.38
CA TYR A 188 2.80 1.93 4.53
C TYR A 188 4.14 1.76 5.26
N PRO A 189 4.20 0.92 6.31
CA PRO A 189 5.37 0.80 7.18
C PRO A 189 6.59 0.25 6.45
N HIS A 190 6.38 -0.53 5.39
CA HIS A 190 7.45 -1.14 4.61
C HIS A 190 7.91 -0.33 3.40
N ARG A 191 7.35 0.86 3.18
CA ARG A 191 7.62 1.66 1.98
C ARG A 191 9.08 2.06 1.83
N ALA A 192 9.77 2.34 2.94
CA ALA A 192 11.20 2.63 2.92
C ALA A 192 12.02 1.42 2.44
N TYR A 193 11.73 0.22 2.94
CA TYR A 193 12.40 -1.01 2.49
C TYR A 193 12.07 -1.33 1.03
N GLY A 194 10.84 -1.09 0.59
CA GLY A 194 10.45 -1.21 -0.81
C GLY A 194 11.24 -0.27 -1.72
N ALA A 195 11.37 1.00 -1.35
CA ALA A 195 12.17 1.98 -2.08
C ALA A 195 13.66 1.59 -2.13
N LEU A 196 14.22 1.10 -1.02
CA LEU A 196 15.58 0.58 -0.98
C LEU A 196 15.76 -0.65 -1.87
N MET A 197 14.78 -1.56 -1.95
CA MET A 197 14.82 -2.71 -2.85
C MET A 197 14.79 -2.28 -4.32
N LEU A 198 13.94 -1.32 -4.69
CA LEU A 198 13.89 -0.78 -6.05
C LEU A 198 15.20 -0.11 -6.45
N PHE A 199 15.74 0.73 -5.56
CA PHE A 199 17.01 1.41 -5.80
C PHE A 199 18.18 0.43 -5.85
N GLY A 200 18.20 -0.55 -4.95
CA GLY A 200 19.20 -1.62 -4.92
C GLY A 200 19.18 -2.48 -6.18
N GLY A 201 17.99 -2.83 -6.68
CA GLY A 201 17.84 -3.56 -7.95
C GLY A 201 18.35 -2.78 -9.15
N LEU A 202 18.03 -1.47 -9.22
CA LEU A 202 18.54 -0.58 -10.26
C LEU A 202 20.06 -0.44 -10.20
N LEU A 203 20.62 -0.22 -9.01
CA LEU A 203 22.05 -0.08 -8.81
C LEU A 203 22.79 -1.38 -9.16
N PHE A 204 22.25 -2.53 -8.75
CA PHE A 204 22.79 -3.84 -9.11
C PHE A 204 22.80 -4.06 -10.62
N TYR A 205 21.73 -3.65 -11.31
CA TYR A 205 21.63 -3.75 -12.77
C TYR A 205 22.68 -2.89 -13.50
N ILE A 206 22.95 -1.69 -13.00
CA ILE A 206 23.93 -0.75 -13.59
C ILE A 206 25.37 -1.15 -13.26
N LEU A 207 25.66 -1.50 -12.01
CA LEU A 207 27.01 -1.77 -11.54
C LEU A 207 27.53 -3.15 -11.95
N LEU A 208 26.64 -4.13 -12.17
CA LEU A 208 27.10 -5.45 -12.59
C LEU A 208 27.59 -5.38 -14.05
N PRO A 209 28.89 -5.62 -14.31
CA PRO A 209 29.44 -5.39 -15.64
C PRO A 209 28.80 -6.35 -16.65
N HIS A 210 28.48 -5.83 -17.82
CA HIS A 210 28.07 -6.64 -18.96
C HIS A 210 29.23 -7.57 -19.36
N ALA A 211 28.89 -8.79 -19.78
CA ALA A 211 29.91 -9.64 -20.38
C ALA A 211 30.37 -9.02 -21.71
N PRO A 212 31.69 -8.79 -21.90
CA PRO A 212 32.17 -8.30 -23.19
C PRO A 212 31.88 -9.34 -24.27
N PRO A 213 31.56 -8.91 -25.51
CA PRO A 213 31.44 -9.82 -26.63
C PRO A 213 32.78 -10.53 -26.86
N ALA A 214 32.75 -11.84 -27.17
CA ALA A 214 33.95 -12.61 -27.48
C ALA A 214 34.53 -12.18 -28.84
N GLU A 215 35.86 -12.10 -28.95
CA GLU A 215 36.56 -11.55 -30.12
C GLU A 215 36.33 -12.34 -31.43
N SER A 216 35.99 -13.63 -31.35
CA SER A 216 35.82 -14.55 -32.49
C SER A 216 34.39 -15.11 -32.66
N GLY A 217 33.37 -14.36 -32.25
CA GLY A 217 31.97 -14.80 -32.27
C GLY A 217 31.07 -14.02 -33.24
N VAL A 218 30.10 -14.72 -33.85
CA VAL A 218 28.92 -14.09 -34.43
C VAL A 218 27.86 -13.96 -33.35
N PHE A 219 27.41 -12.73 -33.13
CA PHE A 219 26.36 -12.39 -32.16
C PHE A 219 25.13 -11.86 -32.89
N TYR A 220 23.95 -12.10 -32.31
CA TYR A 220 22.78 -11.32 -32.70
C TYR A 220 23.03 -9.83 -32.38
N LEU A 221 22.55 -8.93 -33.24
CA LEU A 221 22.76 -7.48 -33.16
C LEU A 221 22.68 -6.98 -31.70
N ALA A 222 23.78 -6.41 -31.20
CA ALA A 222 23.88 -5.89 -29.83
C ALA A 222 22.78 -4.86 -29.48
N ARG A 223 22.16 -4.21 -30.49
CA ARG A 223 21.01 -3.32 -30.33
C ARG A 223 19.70 -4.04 -30.00
N ALA A 224 19.46 -5.25 -30.54
CA ALA A 224 18.25 -6.03 -30.27
C ALA A 224 18.27 -6.68 -28.87
N ALA A 225 19.47 -6.76 -28.29
CA ALA A 225 19.72 -7.35 -26.98
C ALA A 225 20.38 -6.32 -26.04
N GLY A 226 20.13 -5.03 -26.25
CA GLY A 226 20.68 -3.94 -25.44
C GLY A 226 19.88 -3.65 -24.16
N TRP A 227 20.11 -2.48 -23.56
CA TRP A 227 19.40 -2.06 -22.34
C TRP A 227 17.94 -1.62 -22.57
N LEU A 228 17.58 -1.25 -23.81
CA LEU A 228 16.26 -0.70 -24.12
C LEU A 228 15.12 -1.73 -23.96
N PRO A 229 15.23 -2.97 -24.47
CA PRO A 229 14.26 -4.02 -24.17
C PRO A 229 14.09 -4.29 -22.68
N ASP A 230 15.19 -4.22 -21.91
CA ASP A 230 15.15 -4.44 -20.46
C ASP A 230 14.43 -3.27 -19.75
N LEU A 231 14.60 -2.03 -20.20
CA LEU A 231 13.82 -0.89 -19.71
C LEU A 231 12.33 -1.07 -20.02
N LEU A 232 11.98 -1.45 -21.25
CA LEU A 232 10.60 -1.70 -21.65
C LEU A 232 9.97 -2.83 -20.83
N ALA A 233 10.71 -3.91 -20.61
CA ALA A 233 10.29 -5.03 -19.78
C ALA A 233 10.06 -4.58 -18.33
N THR A 234 11.00 -3.82 -17.75
CA THR A 234 10.92 -3.31 -16.37
C THR A 234 9.72 -2.40 -16.17
N LEU A 235 9.55 -1.41 -17.05
CA LEU A 235 8.44 -0.45 -16.95
C LEU A 235 7.09 -1.14 -17.19
N GLY A 236 6.99 -1.95 -18.24
CA GLY A 236 5.75 -2.66 -18.56
C GLY A 236 5.36 -3.65 -17.46
N THR A 237 6.28 -4.52 -17.05
CA THR A 237 5.98 -5.51 -16.00
C THR A 237 5.72 -4.84 -14.65
N GLY A 238 6.50 -3.81 -14.29
CA GLY A 238 6.33 -3.07 -13.05
C GLY A 238 4.99 -2.33 -12.99
N ALA A 239 4.61 -1.62 -14.06
CA ALA A 239 3.33 -0.90 -14.10
C ALA A 239 2.14 -1.85 -13.97
N PHE A 240 2.09 -2.92 -14.77
CA PHE A 240 0.98 -3.87 -14.72
C PHE A 240 0.97 -4.73 -13.45
N PHE A 241 2.13 -4.95 -12.83
CA PHE A 241 2.20 -5.59 -11.51
C PHE A 241 1.70 -4.69 -10.38
N ALA A 242 2.02 -3.38 -10.43
CA ALA A 242 1.62 -2.39 -9.44
C ALA A 242 0.13 -2.02 -9.50
N MET A 243 -0.45 -1.99 -10.71
CA MET A 243 -1.82 -1.51 -10.93
C MET A 243 -2.88 -2.14 -10.03
N PRO A 244 -2.93 -3.47 -9.83
CA PRO A 244 -3.88 -4.08 -8.90
C PRO A 244 -3.79 -3.51 -7.48
N PHE A 245 -2.59 -3.24 -6.96
CA PHE A 245 -2.43 -2.64 -5.63
C PHE A 245 -3.01 -1.22 -5.60
N LEU A 246 -2.75 -0.42 -6.63
CA LEU A 246 -3.24 0.96 -6.74
C LEU A 246 -4.77 1.04 -6.87
N ILE A 247 -5.39 0.06 -7.54
CA ILE A 247 -6.85 0.04 -7.76
C ILE A 247 -7.59 -0.52 -6.54
N THR A 248 -7.05 -1.57 -5.92
CA THR A 248 -7.74 -2.32 -4.85
C THR A 248 -7.43 -1.80 -3.46
N GLY A 249 -6.37 -1.00 -3.30
CA GLY A 249 -5.99 -0.38 -2.04
C GLY A 249 -7.13 0.43 -1.40
N ASP A 250 -8.00 1.02 -2.22
CA ASP A 250 -9.05 1.93 -1.76
C ASP A 250 -10.35 1.21 -1.35
N THR A 251 -10.54 -0.06 -1.69
CA THR A 251 -11.89 -0.66 -1.70
C THR A 251 -12.05 -2.01 -1.02
N SER A 252 -10.98 -2.80 -0.86
CA SER A 252 -11.18 -4.23 -0.58
C SER A 252 -10.05 -4.94 0.16
N GLY A 253 -9.10 -4.19 0.71
CA GLY A 253 -7.98 -4.76 1.45
C GLY A 253 -6.92 -5.43 0.58
N GLY A 254 -6.90 -5.13 -0.72
CA GLY A 254 -5.76 -5.42 -1.61
C GLY A 254 -6.05 -6.38 -2.78
N PRO A 255 -5.02 -6.68 -3.59
CA PRO A 255 -5.20 -7.27 -4.91
C PRO A 255 -5.60 -8.76 -4.88
N LEU A 256 -5.48 -9.42 -3.73
CA LEU A 256 -5.82 -10.84 -3.55
C LEU A 256 -7.24 -11.05 -3.00
N ALA A 257 -7.99 -9.97 -2.75
CA ALA A 257 -9.38 -10.06 -2.35
C ALA A 257 -10.22 -10.78 -3.42
N ARG A 258 -11.19 -11.60 -2.98
CA ARG A 258 -11.95 -12.52 -3.85
C ARG A 258 -12.66 -11.80 -5.02
N GLY A 259 -13.14 -10.58 -4.79
CA GLY A 259 -13.82 -9.77 -5.81
C GLY A 259 -12.88 -9.20 -6.88
N TRP A 260 -11.58 -9.08 -6.59
CA TRP A 260 -10.60 -8.41 -7.44
C TRP A 260 -9.61 -9.35 -8.12
N LEU A 261 -9.59 -10.62 -7.71
CA LEU A 261 -8.73 -11.65 -8.27
C LEU A 261 -8.76 -11.70 -9.82
N PRO A 262 -9.92 -11.62 -10.51
CA PRO A 262 -9.93 -11.62 -11.98
C PRO A 262 -9.13 -10.46 -12.59
N LEU A 263 -9.28 -9.25 -12.05
CA LEU A 263 -8.54 -8.07 -12.51
C LEU A 263 -7.05 -8.25 -12.26
N THR A 264 -6.68 -8.70 -11.05
CA THR A 264 -5.29 -8.94 -10.66
C THR A 264 -4.62 -9.96 -11.57
N VAL A 265 -5.29 -11.07 -11.87
CA VAL A 265 -4.77 -12.11 -12.78
C VAL A 265 -4.57 -11.58 -14.19
N VAL A 266 -5.52 -10.80 -14.72
CA VAL A 266 -5.38 -10.19 -16.07
C VAL A 266 -4.21 -9.23 -16.10
N MET A 267 -4.11 -8.33 -15.12
CA MET A 267 -3.02 -7.34 -15.06
C MET A 267 -1.66 -8.00 -14.89
N TRP A 268 -1.53 -8.96 -13.97
CA TRP A 268 -0.30 -9.73 -13.79
C TRP A 268 0.02 -10.61 -14.99
N GLY A 269 -0.99 -11.11 -15.71
CA GLY A 269 -0.82 -11.79 -16.99
C GLY A 269 -0.17 -10.90 -18.04
N ILE A 270 -0.66 -9.66 -18.21
CA ILE A 270 -0.03 -8.65 -19.08
C ILE A 270 1.39 -8.32 -18.59
N GLY A 271 1.56 -8.14 -17.28
CA GLY A 271 2.89 -7.95 -16.68
C GLY A 271 3.85 -9.10 -16.98
N GLY A 272 3.36 -10.34 -17.00
CA GLY A 272 4.10 -11.54 -17.38
C GLY A 272 4.50 -11.57 -18.85
N ILE A 273 3.66 -11.05 -19.75
CA ILE A 273 4.02 -10.86 -21.17
C ILE A 273 5.22 -9.90 -21.28
N PHE A 274 5.20 -8.77 -20.56
CA PHE A 274 6.36 -7.87 -20.52
C PHE A 274 7.59 -8.51 -19.87
N ALA A 275 7.41 -9.29 -18.79
CA ALA A 275 8.50 -10.00 -18.14
C ALA A 275 9.16 -11.03 -19.07
N SER A 276 8.40 -11.63 -20.01
CA SER A 276 8.94 -12.55 -21.01
C SER A 276 10.02 -11.90 -21.89
N ILE A 277 10.00 -10.56 -22.05
CA ILE A 277 11.03 -9.82 -22.78
C ILE A 277 12.39 -10.04 -22.12
N PHE A 278 12.50 -10.08 -20.78
CA PHE A 278 13.77 -10.39 -20.10
C PHE A 278 14.32 -11.77 -20.47
N VAL A 279 13.43 -12.76 -20.61
CA VAL A 279 13.81 -14.13 -20.99
C VAL A 279 14.29 -14.16 -22.43
N ILE A 280 13.55 -13.52 -23.33
CA ILE A 280 13.87 -13.40 -24.75
C ILE A 280 15.19 -12.65 -24.96
N THR A 281 15.40 -11.51 -24.30
CA THR A 281 16.62 -10.71 -24.42
C THR A 281 17.82 -11.44 -23.85
N THR A 282 17.64 -12.16 -22.72
CA THR A 282 18.69 -13.05 -22.18
C THR A 282 19.06 -14.14 -23.14
N TRP A 283 18.08 -14.77 -23.78
CA TRP A 283 18.35 -15.78 -24.78
C TRP A 283 19.15 -15.21 -25.96
N TYR A 284 18.75 -14.07 -26.50
CA TYR A 284 19.49 -13.40 -27.59
C TYR A 284 20.92 -12.98 -27.19
N GLN A 285 21.12 -12.48 -25.97
CA GLN A 285 22.46 -12.08 -25.49
C GLN A 285 23.38 -13.27 -25.20
N THR A 286 22.82 -14.36 -24.67
CA THR A 286 23.61 -15.53 -24.28
C THR A 286 23.85 -16.49 -25.44
N ARG A 287 23.09 -16.35 -26.53
CA ARG A 287 23.26 -17.15 -27.73
C ARG A 287 24.44 -16.63 -28.55
N ARG A 288 25.51 -17.40 -28.57
CA ARG A 288 26.73 -17.09 -29.34
C ARG A 288 27.11 -18.25 -30.24
N LEU A 289 27.63 -17.90 -31.40
CA LEU A 289 28.22 -18.85 -32.34
C LEU A 289 29.69 -18.50 -32.49
N THR A 290 30.57 -19.36 -32.01
CA THR A 290 32.02 -19.21 -32.13
C THR A 290 32.55 -20.21 -33.14
N TRP A 291 33.52 -19.79 -33.94
CA TRP A 291 34.17 -20.62 -34.95
C TRP A 291 35.63 -20.83 -34.59
N ASP A 292 36.14 -22.06 -34.68
CA ASP A 292 37.56 -22.38 -34.58
C ASP A 292 37.98 -23.40 -35.66
N ASP A 293 39.26 -23.78 -35.70
CA ASP A 293 39.80 -24.75 -36.66
C ASP A 293 39.21 -26.18 -36.48
N SER A 294 38.55 -26.44 -35.36
CA SER A 294 37.91 -27.73 -35.03
C SER A 294 36.42 -27.79 -35.39
N GLY A 295 35.75 -26.64 -35.56
CA GLY A 295 34.36 -26.56 -35.98
C GLY A 295 33.59 -25.35 -35.44
N ILE A 296 32.26 -25.51 -35.35
CA ILE A 296 31.34 -24.51 -34.79
C ILE A 296 30.98 -24.91 -33.37
N CYS A 297 31.09 -23.96 -32.43
CA CYS A 297 30.48 -24.09 -31.11
C CYS A 297 29.30 -23.12 -30.99
N ILE A 298 28.11 -23.68 -30.73
CA ILE A 298 26.89 -22.93 -30.43
C ILE A 298 26.67 -22.99 -28.93
N GLU A 299 26.69 -21.84 -28.28
CA GLU A 299 26.32 -21.74 -26.87
C GLU A 299 24.95 -21.09 -26.74
N SER A 300 24.10 -21.68 -25.92
CA SER A 300 22.76 -21.19 -25.57
C SER A 300 22.63 -21.10 -24.06
N TRP A 301 21.99 -20.03 -23.57
CA TRP A 301 21.79 -19.76 -22.13
C TRP A 301 23.09 -19.62 -21.31
N GLY A 302 24.26 -19.64 -21.96
CA GLY A 302 25.57 -19.65 -21.31
C GLY A 302 25.89 -20.95 -20.58
N ILE A 303 25.18 -22.05 -20.87
CA ILE A 303 25.38 -23.37 -20.23
C ILE A 303 25.37 -24.47 -21.30
N SER A 304 24.38 -24.44 -22.20
CA SER A 304 24.26 -25.45 -23.24
C SER A 304 25.25 -25.17 -24.36
N ARG A 305 26.26 -26.03 -24.53
CA ARG A 305 27.22 -25.96 -25.63
C ARG A 305 26.98 -27.12 -26.58
N ARG A 306 26.78 -26.81 -27.86
CA ARG A 306 26.70 -27.78 -28.94
C ARG A 306 27.88 -27.56 -29.86
N PHE A 307 28.73 -28.57 -29.97
CA PHE A 307 29.85 -28.59 -30.91
C PHE A 307 29.42 -29.32 -32.17
N LEU A 308 29.69 -28.72 -33.32
CA LEU A 308 29.48 -29.29 -34.65
C LEU A 308 30.85 -29.32 -35.32
N ARG A 309 31.29 -30.51 -35.74
CA ARG A 309 32.62 -30.65 -36.34
C ARG A 309 32.62 -30.13 -37.76
N LEU A 310 33.75 -29.65 -38.23
CA LEU A 310 33.88 -29.04 -39.55
C LEU A 310 33.53 -30.00 -40.71
N ASN A 311 33.79 -31.30 -40.51
CA ASN A 311 33.45 -32.37 -41.46
C ASN A 311 31.96 -32.74 -41.48
N GLU A 312 31.15 -32.21 -40.57
CA GLU A 312 29.69 -32.40 -40.52
C GLU A 312 28.93 -31.24 -41.18
N ILE A 313 29.65 -30.23 -41.71
CA ILE A 313 29.07 -29.02 -42.31
C ILE A 313 29.00 -29.19 -43.82
N GLU A 314 27.80 -29.39 -44.37
CA GLU A 314 27.60 -29.56 -45.81
C GLU A 314 27.65 -28.25 -46.62
N ALA A 315 27.11 -27.15 -46.06
CA ALA A 315 27.09 -25.84 -46.72
C ALA A 315 26.93 -24.69 -45.72
N ILE A 316 27.47 -23.52 -46.08
CA ILE A 316 27.29 -22.25 -45.34
C ILE A 316 26.53 -21.27 -46.22
N GLY A 317 25.30 -20.92 -45.82
CA GLY A 317 24.50 -19.90 -46.48
C GLY A 317 24.56 -18.57 -45.76
N ALA A 318 24.81 -17.47 -46.48
CA ALA A 318 24.71 -16.13 -45.92
C ALA A 318 23.24 -15.67 -45.93
N TYR A 319 22.67 -15.41 -44.75
CA TYR A 319 21.38 -14.77 -44.62
C TYR A 319 21.57 -13.34 -44.09
N VAL A 320 21.34 -12.35 -44.93
CA VAL A 320 21.35 -10.94 -44.52
C VAL A 320 19.95 -10.59 -44.05
N GLN A 321 19.76 -10.49 -42.73
CA GLN A 321 18.51 -10.02 -42.16
C GLN A 321 18.38 -8.52 -42.43
N GLN A 322 17.57 -8.14 -43.42
CA GLN A 322 17.26 -6.73 -43.68
C GLN A 322 16.18 -6.24 -42.71
N MET A 323 16.44 -5.11 -42.05
CA MET A 323 15.40 -4.46 -41.24
C MET A 323 14.19 -4.05 -42.13
N PRO A 324 12.95 -4.23 -41.64
CA PRO A 324 11.76 -3.69 -42.27
C PRO A 324 11.92 -2.20 -42.58
N LYS A 325 11.42 -1.75 -43.73
CA LYS A 325 11.64 -0.37 -44.23
C LYS A 325 11.22 0.71 -43.20
N TRP A 326 10.14 0.48 -42.46
CA TRP A 326 9.65 1.41 -41.44
C TRP A 326 10.61 1.56 -40.26
N LEU A 327 11.31 0.49 -39.88
CA LEU A 327 12.24 0.48 -38.75
C LEU A 327 13.56 1.20 -39.09
N ARG A 328 13.95 1.21 -40.38
CA ARG A 328 15.14 1.94 -40.86
C ARG A 328 15.03 3.45 -40.68
N VAL A 329 13.81 4.00 -40.74
CA VAL A 329 13.55 5.45 -40.61
C VAL A 329 13.70 5.92 -39.16
N LEU A 330 13.38 5.07 -38.18
CA LEU A 330 13.46 5.39 -36.75
C LEU A 330 14.88 5.23 -36.16
N ALA A 331 15.81 4.65 -36.92
CA ALA A 331 17.17 4.34 -36.46
C ALA A 331 18.25 5.34 -36.94
N TRP A 332 17.81 6.41 -37.62
CA TRP A 332 18.59 7.58 -38.07
C TRP A 332 18.13 8.83 -37.31
#